data_AF-A0A3C1F9Y5-F1
#
_entry.id   AF-A0A3C1F9Y5-F1
#
_cell.length_a   1.000
_cell.length_b   1.000
_cell.length_c   1.000
_cell.angle_alpha   90.00
_cell.angle_beta   90.00
_cell.angle_gamma   90.00
#
_symmetry.space_group_name_H-M   'P 1'
#
loop_
_entity.id
_entity.type
_entity.pdbx_description
1 polymer ?
#
loop_
_entity_poly.entity_id
_entity_poly.type
_entity_poly.pdbx_seq_one_letter_code
_entity_poly.pdbx_strand_id
1 'polypeptide(L)'
;MINKFEKQLEKWNGGVLRGAQAKLARLLQVSTATVALWTTGKRRPSKGYVAQMAQLFGLDEFSVMRLFTPVTTYPEAHPFSPLPALRDAQGPENAYSADNSAAQSNSVSIPLLSAVPLHYPAFTGCEVTEWWTLPRQRTQGGKYLLDINNALWL
;
A
#
# COMPACT_ATOMS: atom_id res chain seq x y z
N MET A 1 2.19 18.92 19.86
CA MET A 1 2.97 17.84 19.23
C MET A 1 4.24 18.46 18.67
N ILE A 2 5.41 18.18 19.23
CA ILE A 2 6.65 18.87 18.85
C ILE A 2 7.15 18.31 17.51
N ASN A 3 7.33 19.15 16.49
CA ASN A 3 7.72 18.67 15.17
C ASN A 3 9.24 18.39 15.14
N LYS A 4 9.64 17.15 14.85
CA LYS A 4 11.05 16.72 14.91
C LYS A 4 11.92 17.51 13.93
N PHE A 5 11.36 17.87 12.78
CA PHE A 5 12.03 18.69 11.77
C PHE A 5 12.31 20.12 12.27
N GLU A 6 11.40 20.71 13.04
CA GLU A 6 11.56 22.06 13.59
C GLU A 6 12.73 22.14 14.58
N LYS A 7 12.85 21.14 15.46
CA LYS A 7 14.00 21.01 16.36
C LYS A 7 15.32 20.83 15.62
N GLN A 8 15.32 20.09 14.52
CA GLN A 8 16.53 19.92 13.70
C GLN A 8 16.93 21.25 13.03
N LEU A 9 15.96 22.02 12.56
CA LEU A 9 16.15 23.35 12.00
C LEU A 9 16.74 24.33 13.02
N GLU A 10 16.21 24.31 14.25
CA GLU A 10 16.73 25.11 15.36
C GLU A 10 18.18 24.75 15.67
N LYS A 11 18.49 23.45 15.80
CA LYS A 11 19.86 22.96 16.05
C LYS A 11 20.81 23.39 14.93
N TRP A 12 20.39 23.25 13.67
CA TRP A 12 21.20 23.64 12.51
C TRP A 12 21.45 25.16 12.45
N ASN A 13 20.51 25.97 12.92
CA ASN A 13 20.66 27.43 12.97
C ASN A 13 21.24 27.95 14.30
N GLY A 14 21.94 27.09 15.07
CA GLY A 14 22.61 27.49 16.30
C GLY A 14 21.69 27.77 17.48
N GLY A 15 20.52 27.12 17.55
CA GLY A 15 19.56 27.29 18.63
C GLY A 15 18.52 28.39 18.40
N VAL A 16 18.53 29.03 17.23
CA VAL A 16 17.60 30.13 16.91
C VAL A 16 16.60 29.70 15.84
N LEU A 17 15.33 29.56 16.23
CA LEU A 17 14.25 29.24 15.29
C LEU A 17 13.95 30.41 14.33
N ARG A 18 14.04 31.65 14.83
CA ARG A 18 13.71 32.86 14.09
C ARG A 18 14.64 33.01 12.88
N GLY A 19 14.06 32.92 11.68
CA GLY A 19 14.81 33.02 10.42
C GLY A 19 15.43 31.71 9.92
N ALA A 20 15.43 30.62 10.68
CA ALA A 20 15.96 29.33 10.24
C ALA A 20 15.24 28.82 8.99
N GLN A 21 13.91 28.95 8.95
CA GLN A 21 13.10 28.61 7.78
C GLN A 21 13.45 29.46 6.56
N ALA A 22 13.67 30.77 6.74
CA ALA A 22 14.05 31.67 5.65
C ALA A 22 15.45 31.39 5.11
N LYS A 23 16.38 31.02 6.00
CA LYS A 23 17.73 30.61 5.63
C LYS A 23 17.70 29.30 4.83
N LEU A 24 16.96 28.29 5.29
CA LEU A 24 16.80 27.03 4.58
C LEU A 24 16.12 27.24 3.21
N ALA A 25 15.09 28.09 3.15
CA ALA A 25 14.38 28.44 1.92
C ALA A 25 15.33 29.03 0.86
N ARG A 26 16.20 29.96 1.27
CA ARG A 26 17.22 30.56 0.38
C ARG A 26 18.22 29.54 -0.15
N LEU A 27 18.70 28.63 0.70
CA LEU A 27 19.67 27.61 0.30
C LEU A 27 19.08 26.57 -0.65
N LEU A 28 17.85 26.14 -0.40
CA LEU A 28 17.14 25.15 -1.23
C LEU A 28 16.44 25.79 -2.44
N GLN A 29 16.53 27.11 -2.62
CA GLN A 29 15.84 27.87 -3.67
C GLN A 29 14.32 27.61 -3.71
N VAL A 30 13.69 27.48 -2.53
CA VAL A 30 12.24 27.30 -2.38
C VAL A 30 11.62 28.48 -1.65
N SER A 31 10.31 28.64 -1.77
CA SER A 31 9.60 29.67 -1.00
C SER A 31 9.63 29.36 0.50
N THR A 32 9.60 30.41 1.33
CA THR A 32 9.45 30.28 2.79
C THR A 32 8.15 29.57 3.16
N ALA A 33 7.08 29.76 2.38
CA ALA A 33 5.82 29.05 2.55
C ALA A 33 5.95 27.53 2.34
N THR A 34 6.78 27.10 1.39
CA THR A 34 7.07 25.68 1.15
C THR A 34 7.76 25.06 2.37
N VAL A 35 8.74 25.74 2.95
CA VAL A 35 9.41 25.29 4.18
C VAL A 35 8.43 25.27 5.36
N ALA A 36 7.54 26.26 5.47
CA ALA A 36 6.51 26.30 6.49
C ALA A 36 5.53 25.11 6.38
N LEU A 37 5.19 24.68 5.17
CA LEU A 37 4.38 23.48 4.93
C LEU A 37 5.10 22.20 5.37
N TRP A 38 6.42 22.15 5.21
CA TRP A 38 7.25 21.03 5.70
C TRP A 38 7.36 21.04 7.24
N THR A 39 7.57 22.20 7.87
CA THR A 39 7.64 22.33 9.34
C THR A 39 6.31 22.16 10.03
N THR A 40 5.18 22.36 9.36
CA THR A 40 3.86 22.04 9.90
C THR A 40 3.46 20.60 9.67
N GLY A 41 4.25 19.83 8.91
CA GLY A 41 3.93 18.45 8.52
C GLY A 41 2.78 18.34 7.52
N LYS A 42 2.24 19.47 7.03
CA LYS A 42 1.17 19.49 6.00
C LYS A 42 1.64 18.92 4.67
N ARG A 43 2.93 19.04 4.37
CA ARG A 43 3.53 18.53 3.13
C ARG A 43 4.88 17.89 3.42
N ARG A 44 5.26 16.91 2.59
CA ARG A 44 6.60 16.31 2.62
C ARG A 44 7.48 16.89 1.50
N PRO A 45 8.78 17.08 1.75
CA PRO A 45 9.73 17.38 0.68
C PRO A 45 9.87 16.19 -0.27
N SER A 46 10.15 16.45 -1.54
CA SER A 46 10.48 15.41 -2.51
C SER A 46 11.88 14.83 -2.24
N LYS A 47 12.18 13.67 -2.81
CA LYS A 47 13.49 13.00 -2.65
C LYS A 47 14.67 13.92 -2.98
N GLY A 48 14.55 14.76 -4.00
CA GLY A 48 15.59 15.73 -4.37
C GLY A 48 15.87 16.76 -3.26
N TYR A 49 14.83 17.31 -2.65
CA TYR A 49 15.00 18.24 -1.53
C TYR A 49 15.49 17.55 -0.25
N VAL A 50 15.12 16.29 -0.03
CA VAL A 50 15.66 15.48 1.08
C VAL A 50 17.16 15.28 0.92
N ALA A 51 17.64 14.96 -0.29
CA ALA A 51 19.08 14.82 -0.56
C ALA A 51 19.84 16.14 -0.33
N GLN A 52 19.28 17.28 -0.75
CA GLN A 52 19.88 18.58 -0.49
C GLN A 52 19.90 18.92 1.02
N MET A 53 18.81 18.63 1.74
CA MET A 53 18.76 18.80 3.20
C MET A 53 19.74 17.87 3.93
N ALA A 54 19.92 16.65 3.46
CA ALA A 54 20.90 15.68 3.98
C ALA A 54 22.32 16.27 3.93
N GLN A 55 22.69 16.85 2.79
CA GLN A 55 23.96 17.56 2.62
C GLN A 55 24.09 18.76 3.57
N LEU A 56 23.04 19.58 3.70
CA LEU A 56 23.06 20.78 4.56
C LEU A 56 23.10 20.46 6.06
N PHE A 57 22.45 19.39 6.48
CA PHE A 57 22.39 18.97 7.89
C PHE A 57 23.51 18.00 8.29
N GLY A 58 24.29 17.49 7.32
CA GLY A 58 25.28 16.45 7.56
C GLY A 58 24.66 15.12 8.04
N LEU A 59 23.45 14.82 7.56
CA LEU A 59 22.68 13.63 7.92
C LEU A 59 22.49 12.74 6.70
N ASP A 60 22.20 11.46 6.93
CA ASP A 60 21.75 10.57 5.86
C ASP A 60 20.32 10.89 5.38
N GLU A 61 20.01 10.61 4.11
CA GLU A 61 18.69 10.84 3.50
C GLU A 61 17.56 10.18 4.30
N PHE A 62 17.78 8.95 4.80
CA PHE A 62 16.80 8.24 5.61
C PHE A 62 16.54 8.95 6.94
N SER A 63 17.60 9.48 7.56
CA SER A 63 17.50 10.21 8.82
C SER A 63 16.72 11.51 8.66
N VAL A 64 16.96 12.24 7.57
CA VAL A 64 16.19 13.44 7.22
C VAL A 64 14.73 13.09 6.97
N MET A 65 14.45 12.01 6.24
CA MET A 65 13.08 11.58 5.96
C MET A 65 12.31 11.21 7.24
N ARG A 66 12.97 10.64 8.25
CA ARG A 66 12.37 10.35 9.57
C ARG A 66 12.01 11.59 10.39
N LEU A 67 12.55 12.77 10.06
CA LEU A 67 12.18 14.02 10.74
C LEU A 67 10.77 14.47 10.39
N PHE A 68 10.24 14.04 9.24
CA PHE A 68 8.89 14.36 8.80
C PHE A 68 7.94 13.25 9.24
N THR A 69 6.92 13.60 10.04
CA THR A 69 5.88 12.66 10.48
C THR A 69 5.33 11.88 9.28
N PRO A 70 5.20 10.54 9.35
CA PRO A 70 4.50 9.80 8.31
C PRO A 70 3.06 10.26 8.25
N VAL A 71 2.70 10.94 7.14
CA VAL A 71 1.33 10.91 6.66
C VAL A 71 1.14 9.49 6.13
N THR A 72 0.80 8.55 7.01
CA THR A 72 0.14 7.35 6.54
C THR A 72 -1.22 7.82 6.06
N THR A 73 -1.45 7.78 4.75
CA THR A 73 -2.81 7.91 4.18
C THR A 73 -3.68 6.73 4.62
N TYR A 74 -3.05 5.67 5.15
CA TYR A 74 -3.73 4.64 5.91
C TYR A 74 -4.10 5.22 7.28
N PRO A 75 -5.39 5.14 7.71
CA PRO A 75 -5.71 5.34 9.11
C PRO A 75 -4.76 4.47 9.93
N GLU A 76 -4.29 4.98 11.07
CA GLU A 76 -3.57 4.15 12.03
C GLU A 76 -4.37 2.84 12.17
N ALA A 77 -3.79 1.73 11.74
CA ALA A 77 -4.36 0.44 12.04
C ALA A 77 -4.28 0.33 13.56
N HIS A 78 -5.40 0.58 14.24
CA HIS A 78 -5.51 0.30 15.67
C HIS A 78 -4.99 -1.12 15.87
N PRO A 79 -4.01 -1.35 16.79
CA PRO A 79 -3.43 -2.68 17.00
C PRO A 79 -4.46 -3.75 17.45
N PHE A 80 -5.73 -3.34 17.63
CA PHE A 80 -6.84 -4.18 18.04
C PHE A 80 -8.07 -4.14 17.12
N SER A 81 -8.01 -3.48 15.96
CA SER A 81 -9.04 -3.73 14.94
C SER A 81 -8.63 -4.99 14.17
N PRO A 82 -9.37 -6.11 14.27
CA PRO A 82 -9.22 -7.14 13.27
C PRO A 82 -9.55 -6.47 11.94
N LEU A 83 -8.53 -6.31 11.08
CA LEU A 83 -8.80 -6.01 9.68
C LEU A 83 -9.76 -7.11 9.23
N PRO A 84 -10.97 -6.78 8.70
CA PRO A 84 -11.75 -7.80 8.04
C PRO A 84 -10.82 -8.41 7.00
N ALA A 85 -10.59 -9.72 7.11
CA ALA A 85 -9.72 -10.39 6.17
C ALA A 85 -10.30 -10.09 4.78
N LEU A 86 -9.46 -10.05 3.74
CA LEU A 86 -9.96 -9.92 2.36
C LEU A 86 -11.04 -11.00 2.04
N ARG A 87 -11.00 -12.10 2.80
CA ARG A 87 -11.96 -13.20 2.90
C ARG A 87 -13.36 -12.75 3.35
N ASP A 88 -13.44 -11.84 4.31
CA ASP A 88 -14.68 -11.32 4.92
C ASP A 88 -15.34 -10.23 4.05
N ALA A 89 -14.58 -9.58 3.17
CA ALA A 89 -15.10 -8.62 2.19
C ALA A 89 -15.72 -9.30 0.95
N GLN A 90 -15.48 -10.60 0.77
CA GLN A 90 -16.03 -11.41 -0.30
C GLN A 90 -17.23 -12.21 0.19
N GLY A 91 -18.31 -11.50 0.54
CA GLY A 91 -19.64 -12.11 0.55
C GLY A 91 -19.99 -12.68 -0.83
N PRO A 92 -20.95 -13.62 -0.92
CA PRO A 92 -21.33 -14.25 -2.19
C PRO A 92 -21.74 -13.25 -3.27
N GLU A 93 -22.18 -12.03 -2.90
CA GLU A 93 -22.45 -10.95 -3.85
C GLU A 93 -21.21 -10.35 -4.55
N ASN A 94 -20.00 -10.53 -4.01
CA ASN A 94 -18.75 -9.94 -4.51
C ASN A 94 -17.81 -10.97 -5.16
N ALA A 95 -18.23 -12.23 -5.26
CA ALA A 95 -17.50 -13.28 -5.95
C ALA A 95 -17.63 -13.08 -7.48
N TYR A 96 -16.62 -12.46 -8.08
CA TYR A 96 -16.52 -12.33 -9.53
C TYR A 96 -16.28 -13.71 -10.17
N SER A 97 -17.35 -14.41 -10.50
CA SER A 97 -17.33 -15.67 -11.25
C SER A 97 -16.78 -15.49 -12.66
N ALA A 98 -16.11 -16.55 -13.17
CA ALA A 98 -15.52 -16.61 -14.51
C ALA A 98 -16.52 -16.37 -15.66
N ASP A 99 -17.83 -16.47 -15.41
CA ASP A 99 -18.89 -16.25 -16.39
C ASP A 99 -19.29 -14.77 -16.56
N ASN A 100 -18.73 -13.84 -15.77
CA ASN A 100 -18.98 -12.41 -15.94
C ASN A 100 -18.20 -11.84 -17.15
N SER A 101 -18.93 -11.20 -18.08
CA SER A 101 -18.37 -10.48 -19.23
C SER A 101 -17.32 -9.46 -18.78
N ALA A 102 -16.08 -9.71 -19.18
CA ALA A 102 -14.89 -9.03 -18.67
C ALA A 102 -14.66 -7.65 -19.30
N ALA A 103 -14.45 -6.63 -18.47
CA ALA A 103 -13.79 -5.39 -18.93
C ALA A 103 -12.86 -4.70 -17.92
N GLN A 104 -12.87 -5.03 -16.61
CA GLN A 104 -12.23 -4.15 -15.61
C GLN A 104 -11.25 -4.78 -14.61
N SER A 105 -11.02 -6.11 -14.58
CA SER A 105 -10.12 -6.73 -13.58
C SER A 105 -8.97 -7.53 -14.20
N ASN A 106 -7.78 -7.37 -13.60
CA ASN A 106 -6.54 -8.10 -13.93
C ASN A 106 -6.49 -9.52 -13.33
N SER A 107 -7.47 -9.89 -12.50
CA SER A 107 -7.58 -11.21 -11.86
C SER A 107 -8.94 -11.86 -12.11
N VAL A 108 -8.98 -13.19 -11.99
CA VAL A 108 -10.20 -14.01 -12.05
C VAL A 108 -10.23 -14.91 -10.82
N SER A 109 -11.40 -15.01 -10.19
CA SER A 109 -11.68 -15.99 -9.14
C SER A 109 -12.23 -17.26 -9.76
N ILE A 110 -11.60 -18.40 -9.46
CA ILE A 110 -11.91 -19.70 -10.05
C ILE A 110 -12.21 -20.69 -8.91
N PRO A 111 -13.29 -21.47 -8.99
CA PRO A 111 -13.58 -22.51 -8.01
C PRO A 111 -12.60 -23.68 -8.17
N LEU A 112 -12.08 -24.18 -7.05
CA LEU A 112 -11.40 -25.47 -6.97
C LEU A 112 -12.45 -26.56 -6.72
N LEU A 113 -12.41 -27.60 -7.56
CA LEU A 113 -13.31 -28.74 -7.48
C LEU A 113 -12.53 -29.99 -7.07
N SER A 114 -13.17 -30.83 -6.25
CA SER A 114 -12.63 -32.13 -5.82
C SER A 114 -12.77 -33.23 -6.88
N ALA A 115 -13.65 -33.05 -7.86
CA ALA A 115 -13.88 -34.01 -8.95
C ALA A 115 -14.28 -33.30 -10.25
N VAL A 116 -14.01 -33.96 -11.38
CA VAL A 116 -14.42 -33.48 -12.71
C VAL A 116 -15.93 -33.70 -12.89
N PRO A 117 -16.73 -32.66 -13.16
CA PRO A 117 -18.15 -32.81 -13.42
C PRO A 117 -18.40 -33.54 -14.75
N LEU A 118 -19.18 -34.63 -14.72
CA LEU A 118 -19.44 -35.50 -15.89
C LEU A 118 -20.35 -34.85 -16.95
N HIS A 119 -21.32 -34.05 -16.53
CA HIS A 119 -22.22 -33.28 -17.38
C HIS A 119 -22.45 -31.94 -16.69
N TYR A 120 -22.30 -30.84 -17.40
CA TYR A 120 -22.14 -29.51 -16.78
C TYR A 120 -23.49 -28.81 -16.56
N PRO A 121 -23.97 -28.68 -15.30
CA PRO A 121 -24.77 -27.53 -14.91
C PRO A 121 -24.21 -26.83 -13.67
N ALA A 122 -24.82 -25.69 -13.31
CA ALA A 122 -24.37 -24.77 -12.26
C ALA A 122 -23.98 -25.48 -10.95
N PHE A 123 -22.78 -25.18 -10.47
CA PHE A 123 -22.28 -25.69 -9.20
C PHE A 123 -23.01 -25.05 -8.03
N THR A 124 -23.29 -25.85 -7.02
CA THR A 124 -23.73 -25.32 -5.73
C THR A 124 -22.52 -25.07 -4.85
N GLY A 125 -22.57 -24.04 -3.99
CA GLY A 125 -21.41 -23.64 -3.16
C GLY A 125 -20.86 -24.76 -2.26
N CYS A 126 -21.64 -25.82 -2.01
CA CYS A 126 -21.22 -27.00 -1.25
C CYS A 126 -20.23 -27.91 -2.00
N GLU A 127 -20.14 -27.79 -3.32
CA GLU A 127 -19.26 -28.60 -4.18
C GLU A 127 -17.88 -27.95 -4.39
N VAL A 128 -17.74 -26.67 -4.03
CA VAL A 128 -16.51 -25.90 -4.15
C VAL A 128 -15.71 -26.05 -2.87
N THR A 129 -14.50 -26.62 -2.97
CA THR A 129 -13.62 -26.78 -1.81
C THR A 129 -13.00 -25.45 -1.39
N GLU A 130 -12.52 -24.67 -2.36
CA GLU A 130 -11.94 -23.36 -2.14
C GLU A 130 -11.98 -22.49 -3.42
N TRP A 131 -11.86 -21.18 -3.24
CA TRP A 131 -11.78 -20.21 -4.34
C TRP A 131 -10.37 -19.67 -4.47
N TRP A 132 -9.82 -19.73 -5.67
CA TRP A 132 -8.48 -19.21 -5.97
C TRP A 132 -8.56 -17.97 -6.83
N THR A 133 -7.74 -16.97 -6.50
CA THR A 133 -7.57 -15.76 -7.33
C THR A 133 -6.30 -15.89 -8.13
N LEU A 134 -6.41 -15.89 -9.47
CA LEU A 134 -5.27 -15.99 -10.37
C LEU A 134 -5.19 -14.79 -11.34
N PRO A 135 -3.97 -14.42 -11.80
CA PRO A 135 -3.82 -13.42 -12.86
C PRO A 135 -4.53 -13.89 -14.14
N ARG A 136 -5.35 -13.02 -14.74
CA ARG A 136 -6.15 -13.34 -15.94
C ARG A 136 -5.31 -13.84 -17.13
N GLN A 137 -4.05 -13.40 -17.23
CA GLN A 137 -3.11 -13.87 -18.25
C GLN A 137 -2.81 -15.37 -18.15
N ARG A 138 -2.83 -15.95 -16.94
CA ARG A 138 -2.55 -17.38 -16.71
C ARG A 138 -3.78 -18.28 -16.81
N THR A 139 -4.98 -17.69 -16.77
CA THR A 139 -6.26 -18.42 -16.73
C THR A 139 -7.18 -18.04 -17.87
N GLN A 140 -6.62 -17.71 -19.04
CA GLN A 140 -7.42 -17.40 -20.22
C GLN A 140 -8.28 -18.60 -20.61
N GLY A 141 -9.60 -18.48 -20.44
CA GLY A 141 -10.57 -19.54 -20.75
C GLY A 141 -10.69 -20.64 -19.67
N GLY A 142 -9.87 -20.61 -18.62
CA GLY A 142 -9.98 -21.54 -17.49
C GLY A 142 -11.19 -21.21 -16.61
N LYS A 143 -12.08 -22.20 -16.41
CA LYS A 143 -13.33 -22.02 -15.64
C LYS A 143 -13.29 -22.61 -14.23
N TYR A 144 -12.42 -23.58 -13.99
CA TYR A 144 -12.27 -24.29 -12.71
C TYR A 144 -10.83 -24.79 -12.58
N LEU A 145 -10.41 -25.00 -11.34
CA LEU A 145 -9.22 -25.79 -11.01
C LEU A 145 -9.67 -27.14 -10.47
N LEU A 146 -8.84 -28.16 -10.64
CA LEU A 146 -9.08 -29.49 -10.10
C LEU A 146 -8.02 -29.78 -9.06
N ASP A 147 -8.46 -30.17 -7.86
CA ASP A 147 -7.57 -30.72 -6.85
C ASP A 147 -7.28 -32.18 -7.22
N ILE A 148 -6.19 -32.38 -7.96
CA ILE A 148 -5.67 -33.73 -8.20
C ILE A 148 -4.93 -34.11 -6.92
N ASN A 149 -5.69 -34.61 -5.94
CA ASN A 149 -5.11 -35.25 -4.76
C ASN A 149 -4.14 -36.31 -5.25
N ASN A 150 -2.85 -36.08 -5.03
CA ASN A 150 -1.74 -36.87 -5.56
C ASN A 150 -1.58 -38.19 -4.77
N ALA A 151 -2.69 -38.86 -4.45
CA ALA A 151 -2.74 -40.09 -3.67
C ALA A 151 -2.70 -41.36 -4.53
N LEU A 152 -2.44 -41.26 -5.84
CA LEU A 152 -2.36 -42.38 -6.78
C LEU A 152 -1.00 -42.48 -7.49
N TRP A 153 0.09 -42.17 -6.78
CA TRP A 153 1.45 -42.61 -7.14
C TRP A 153 2.08 -43.41 -5.99
N LEU A 154 1.52 -44.58 -5.70
CA LEU A 154 2.19 -45.71 -5.05
C LEU A 154 1.71 -47.01 -5.71
#